data_AF-A0A938JE98-F1
#
_entry.id   AF-A0A938JE98-F1
#
_cell.length_a   1.000
_cell.length_b   1.000
_cell.length_c   1.000
_cell.angle_alpha   90.00
_cell.angle_beta   90.00
_cell.angle_gamma   90.00
#
_symmetry.space_group_name_H-M   'P 1'
#
loop_
_entity.id
_entity.type
_entity.pdbx_description
1 polymer ?
#
loop_
_entity_poly.entity_id
_entity_poly.type
_entity_poly.pdbx_seq_one_letter_code
_entity_poly.pdbx_strand_id
1 'polypeptide(L)'
;DLTPAQKADFVAAVKKSKTVPSPWTPSISYYDQFVLWHREAFRCTVSWKQTGNWAGAAHNSPTFLPWHRQFLHLFEEMLQRMSGNPHMSLPYWDWSDPESTAAVFSPDFMGGNGDAQQAWAVTTGPFRKGQWTITVQDPKALLKDVTAPKPHLVRHFGAFPLGTVSLPTAADVTETLNGHRFDHSPYNGQSPLDKSFRNRLEGWREAEPATCDSGWIVQFQTEGSPYVMHNAVHIYVGGVWKVADKMSQGTMTAIYTSPNDPVFFIHHANVDRIWAAWELKGGSHYKPKDDAPYGWNARDTMWPWFDRTINSWFGTERNGYRYASLPR
;
A
#
# COMPACT_ATOMS: atom_id res chain seq x y z
N ASP A 1 18.29 8.85 4.97
CA ASP A 1 19.48 9.22 4.16
C ASP A 1 19.26 10.29 3.09
N LEU A 2 18.02 10.62 2.70
CA LEU A 2 17.82 11.73 1.76
C LEU A 2 18.31 13.06 2.36
N THR A 3 19.01 13.84 1.54
CA THR A 3 19.34 15.24 1.86
C THR A 3 18.07 16.11 1.89
N PRO A 4 18.10 17.28 2.56
CA PRO A 4 16.98 18.22 2.54
C PRO A 4 16.53 18.62 1.12
N ALA A 5 17.48 18.78 0.19
CA ALA A 5 17.17 19.09 -1.22
C ALA A 5 16.42 17.94 -1.90
N GLN A 6 16.86 16.69 -1.72
CA GLN A 6 16.19 15.52 -2.29
C GLN A 6 14.77 15.33 -1.73
N LYS A 7 14.56 15.59 -0.43
CA LYS A 7 13.22 15.62 0.18
C LYS A 7 12.34 16.68 -0.49
N ALA A 8 12.86 17.89 -0.66
CA ALA A 8 12.15 18.99 -1.28
C ALA A 8 11.78 18.70 -2.74
N ASP A 9 12.69 18.13 -3.53
CA ASP A 9 12.45 17.74 -4.92
C ASP A 9 11.36 16.67 -5.04
N PHE A 10 11.38 15.67 -4.15
CA PHE A 10 10.32 14.65 -4.08
C PHE A 10 8.97 15.29 -3.78
N VAL A 11 8.90 16.11 -2.73
CA VAL A 11 7.67 16.79 -2.32
C VAL A 11 7.14 17.68 -3.45
N ALA A 12 8.02 18.41 -4.14
CA ALA A 12 7.66 19.27 -5.25
C ALA A 12 7.08 18.47 -6.44
N ALA A 13 7.72 17.35 -6.80
CA ALA A 13 7.24 16.46 -7.87
C ALA A 13 5.86 15.88 -7.55
N VAL A 14 5.66 15.38 -6.32
CA VAL A 14 4.35 14.87 -5.86
C VAL A 14 3.29 15.98 -5.89
N LYS A 15 3.58 17.17 -5.36
CA LYS A 15 2.60 18.27 -5.39
C LYS A 15 2.28 18.74 -6.80
N LYS A 16 3.25 18.78 -7.71
CA LYS A 16 3.03 19.11 -9.13
C LYS A 16 2.15 18.06 -9.83
N SER A 17 2.27 16.78 -9.48
CA SER A 17 1.40 15.74 -10.07
C SER A 17 -0.10 15.92 -9.75
N LYS A 18 -0.46 16.70 -8.72
CA LYS A 18 -1.85 17.09 -8.43
C LYS A 18 -2.40 18.19 -9.33
N THR A 19 -1.56 18.92 -10.06
CA THR A 19 -1.99 20.02 -10.94
C THR A 19 -1.91 19.65 -12.42
N VAL A 20 -1.25 18.55 -12.76
CA VAL A 20 -1.14 18.04 -14.14
C VAL A 20 -2.23 16.99 -14.40
N PRO A 21 -3.00 17.08 -15.50
CA PRO A 21 -3.97 16.04 -15.87
C PRO A 21 -3.32 14.66 -16.06
N SER A 22 -4.03 13.60 -15.67
CA SER A 22 -3.58 12.22 -15.94
C SER A 22 -3.55 11.94 -17.44
N PRO A 23 -2.51 11.26 -17.96
CA PRO A 23 -2.46 10.87 -19.36
C PRO A 23 -3.42 9.71 -19.70
N TRP A 24 -4.04 9.05 -18.70
CA TRP A 24 -5.04 7.99 -18.91
C TRP A 24 -6.47 8.48 -18.70
N THR A 25 -6.68 9.38 -17.73
CA THR A 25 -7.99 9.94 -17.40
C THR A 25 -7.87 11.46 -17.28
N PRO A 26 -7.97 12.22 -18.39
CA PRO A 26 -7.68 13.66 -18.38
C PRO A 26 -8.57 14.51 -17.46
N SER A 27 -9.70 13.97 -16.98
CA SER A 27 -10.60 14.63 -16.03
C SER A 27 -10.12 14.61 -14.57
N ILE A 28 -9.05 13.89 -14.25
CA ILE A 28 -8.43 13.86 -12.92
C ILE A 28 -6.94 14.19 -13.00
N SER A 29 -6.31 14.53 -11.87
CA SER A 29 -4.87 14.77 -11.84
C SER A 29 -4.06 13.48 -12.05
N TYR A 30 -2.79 13.63 -12.42
CA TYR A 30 -1.87 12.51 -12.59
C TYR A 30 -1.74 11.72 -11.28
N TYR A 31 -1.60 12.39 -10.14
CA TYR A 31 -1.61 11.70 -8.84
C TYR A 31 -2.92 10.93 -8.59
N ASP A 32 -4.06 11.57 -8.89
CA ASP A 32 -5.38 10.96 -8.66
C ASP A 32 -5.62 9.70 -9.47
N GLN A 33 -4.92 9.56 -10.60
CA GLN A 33 -4.95 8.31 -11.37
C GLN A 33 -4.49 7.11 -10.54
N PHE A 34 -3.46 7.29 -9.70
CA PHE A 34 -2.94 6.22 -8.86
C PHE A 34 -3.95 5.84 -7.77
N VAL A 35 -4.59 6.84 -7.15
CA VAL A 35 -5.66 6.60 -6.17
C VAL A 35 -6.84 5.89 -6.84
N LEU A 36 -7.20 6.30 -8.05
CA LEU A 36 -8.27 5.67 -8.82
C LEU A 36 -7.93 4.22 -9.16
N TRP A 37 -6.77 3.93 -9.75
CA TRP A 37 -6.37 2.57 -10.09
C TRP A 37 -6.38 1.65 -8.89
N HIS A 38 -5.84 2.10 -7.76
CA HIS A 38 -5.85 1.33 -6.52
C HIS A 38 -7.29 1.05 -6.06
N ARG A 39 -8.15 2.07 -6.00
CA ARG A 39 -9.57 1.90 -5.63
C ARG A 39 -10.28 0.90 -6.53
N GLU A 40 -10.10 1.04 -7.84
CA GLU A 40 -10.76 0.18 -8.82
C GLU A 40 -10.19 -1.25 -8.83
N ALA A 41 -8.93 -1.46 -8.41
CA ALA A 41 -8.33 -2.79 -8.27
C ALA A 41 -8.98 -3.64 -7.15
N PHE A 42 -9.67 -2.99 -6.21
CA PHE A 42 -10.52 -3.65 -5.23
C PHE A 42 -11.97 -3.86 -5.71
N ARG A 43 -12.37 -3.31 -6.87
CA ARG A 43 -13.74 -3.49 -7.37
C ARG A 43 -13.93 -4.87 -7.99
N CYS A 44 -15.12 -5.39 -7.70
CA CYS A 44 -15.59 -6.74 -7.98
C CYS A 44 -15.85 -7.07 -9.45
N THR A 45 -15.56 -6.13 -10.35
CA THR A 45 -15.95 -6.23 -11.76
C THR A 45 -15.01 -7.06 -12.59
N VAL A 46 -13.75 -7.25 -12.15
CA VAL A 46 -12.72 -7.91 -12.98
C VAL A 46 -12.75 -9.44 -12.82
N SER A 47 -13.12 -9.99 -11.65
CA SER A 47 -13.10 -11.45 -11.38
C SER A 47 -14.47 -12.11 -11.12
N TRP A 48 -15.50 -11.38 -10.67
CA TRP A 48 -16.79 -12.00 -10.31
C TRP A 48 -17.46 -12.78 -11.46
N LYS A 49 -17.29 -12.32 -12.71
CA LYS A 49 -17.92 -12.98 -13.87
C LYS A 49 -17.29 -14.32 -14.28
N GLN A 50 -16.11 -14.69 -13.75
CA GLN A 50 -15.36 -15.85 -14.24
C GLN A 50 -15.14 -16.96 -13.21
N THR A 51 -15.14 -16.67 -11.91
CA THR A 51 -14.64 -17.62 -10.89
C THR A 51 -15.62 -17.93 -9.75
N GLY A 52 -16.69 -17.15 -9.59
CA GLY A 52 -17.57 -17.26 -8.41
C GLY A 52 -16.89 -17.00 -7.06
N ASN A 53 -15.59 -16.67 -7.06
CA ASN A 53 -14.77 -16.43 -5.88
C ASN A 53 -13.96 -15.14 -6.05
N TRP A 54 -13.87 -14.39 -4.96
CA TRP A 54 -13.21 -13.09 -4.93
C TRP A 54 -11.71 -13.22 -5.19
N ALA A 55 -11.25 -12.50 -6.20
CA ALA A 55 -9.85 -12.39 -6.54
C ALA A 55 -9.52 -10.91 -6.79
N GLY A 56 -8.94 -10.23 -5.80
CA GLY A 56 -8.47 -8.85 -5.94
C GLY A 56 -7.28 -8.77 -6.88
N ALA A 57 -7.26 -7.79 -7.78
CA ALA A 57 -6.16 -7.62 -8.74
C ALA A 57 -4.85 -7.19 -8.05
N ALA A 58 -4.96 -6.54 -6.88
CA ALA A 58 -3.85 -5.93 -6.17
C ALA A 58 -3.62 -6.46 -4.74
N HIS A 59 -4.57 -7.18 -4.15
CA HIS A 59 -4.52 -7.56 -2.73
C HIS A 59 -5.21 -8.89 -2.49
N ASN A 60 -4.86 -9.52 -1.37
CA ASN A 60 -5.36 -10.79 -0.88
C ASN A 60 -5.29 -11.88 -1.96
N SER A 61 -4.20 -11.82 -2.72
CA SER A 61 -3.97 -12.63 -3.90
C SER A 61 -2.47 -12.66 -4.20
N PRO A 62 -2.00 -13.59 -5.04
CA PRO A 62 -0.58 -13.71 -5.36
C PRO A 62 -0.05 -12.50 -6.14
N THR A 63 -0.93 -11.72 -6.76
CA THR A 63 -0.56 -10.51 -7.49
C THR A 63 -0.22 -9.32 -6.60
N PHE A 64 -0.42 -9.40 -5.28
CA PHE A 64 -0.11 -8.30 -4.35
C PHE A 64 1.25 -7.65 -4.60
N LEU A 65 2.32 -8.44 -4.57
CA LEU A 65 3.67 -7.95 -4.76
C LEU A 65 3.94 -7.41 -6.19
N PRO A 66 3.71 -8.18 -7.27
CA PRO A 66 3.98 -7.69 -8.62
C PRO A 66 3.08 -6.52 -9.04
N TRP A 67 1.83 -6.46 -8.59
CA TRP A 67 0.91 -5.36 -8.89
C TRP A 67 1.44 -4.05 -8.30
N HIS A 68 1.84 -4.08 -7.02
CA HIS A 68 2.44 -2.91 -6.39
C HIS A 68 3.79 -2.54 -7.00
N ARG A 69 4.63 -3.50 -7.37
CA ARG A 69 5.89 -3.20 -8.08
C ARG A 69 5.66 -2.45 -9.39
N GLN A 70 4.70 -2.89 -10.22
CA GLN A 70 4.32 -2.15 -11.43
C GLN A 70 3.74 -0.76 -11.11
N PHE A 71 2.89 -0.67 -10.08
CA PHE A 71 2.31 0.58 -9.62
C PHE A 71 3.37 1.60 -9.18
N LEU A 72 4.37 1.15 -8.42
CA LEU A 72 5.50 1.97 -7.97
C LEU A 72 6.40 2.40 -9.13
N HIS A 73 6.64 1.51 -10.10
CA HIS A 73 7.40 1.85 -11.30
C HIS A 73 6.75 3.00 -12.08
N LEU A 74 5.43 2.94 -12.28
CA LEU A 74 4.67 4.01 -12.93
C LEU A 74 4.66 5.30 -12.10
N PHE A 75 4.65 5.19 -10.77
CA PHE A 75 4.74 6.35 -9.89
C PHE A 75 6.12 7.01 -9.97
N GLU A 76 7.19 6.22 -10.04
CA GLU A 76 8.55 6.72 -10.25
C GLU A 76 8.69 7.43 -11.61
N GLU A 77 8.13 6.88 -12.69
CA GLU A 77 8.08 7.58 -13.98
C GLU A 77 7.35 8.92 -13.87
N MET A 78 6.23 8.98 -13.12
CA MET A 78 5.53 10.23 -12.85
C MET A 78 6.43 11.21 -12.10
N LEU A 79 7.17 10.78 -11.07
CA LEU A 79 8.10 11.63 -10.32
C LEU A 79 9.20 12.19 -11.24
N GLN A 80 9.78 11.37 -12.11
CA GLN A 80 10.78 11.78 -13.09
C GLN A 80 10.22 12.84 -14.06
N ARG A 81 9.01 12.62 -14.58
CA ARG A 81 8.33 13.60 -15.47
C ARG A 81 8.01 14.91 -14.75
N MET A 82 7.52 14.85 -13.50
CA MET A 82 7.13 16.06 -12.76
C MET A 82 8.34 16.88 -12.33
N SER A 83 9.40 16.21 -11.88
CA SER A 83 10.67 16.86 -11.51
C SER A 83 11.47 17.35 -12.73
N GLY A 84 11.30 16.73 -13.90
CA GLY A 84 12.20 16.93 -15.04
C GLY A 84 13.55 16.25 -14.87
N ASN A 85 13.71 15.42 -13.82
CA ASN A 85 14.93 14.68 -13.54
C ASN A 85 14.72 13.19 -13.86
N PRO A 86 15.31 12.65 -14.94
CA PRO A 86 15.17 11.24 -15.30
C PRO A 86 15.85 10.28 -14.30
N HIS A 87 16.66 10.79 -13.37
CA HIS A 87 17.31 10.02 -12.32
C HIS A 87 16.62 10.15 -10.96
N MET A 88 15.45 10.80 -10.91
CA MET A 88 14.63 10.82 -9.71
C MET A 88 14.15 9.39 -9.40
N SER A 89 14.39 8.93 -8.17
CA SER A 89 13.95 7.61 -7.70
C SER A 89 12.97 7.74 -6.53
N LEU A 90 12.07 6.76 -6.38
CA LEU A 90 11.16 6.66 -5.25
C LEU A 90 11.92 6.19 -3.98
N PRO A 91 11.97 6.98 -2.89
CA PRO A 91 12.52 6.52 -1.61
C PRO A 91 11.62 5.48 -0.93
N TYR A 92 12.19 4.75 0.04
CA TYR A 92 11.46 3.82 0.91
C TYR A 92 11.48 4.25 2.37
N TRP A 93 10.50 3.78 3.15
CA TRP A 93 10.38 3.98 4.59
C TRP A 93 10.61 2.65 5.29
N ASP A 94 11.77 2.52 5.94
CA ASP A 94 12.06 1.36 6.77
C ASP A 94 11.34 1.50 8.11
N TRP A 95 10.10 1.05 8.16
CA TRP A 95 9.26 1.12 9.37
C TRP A 95 9.79 0.26 10.53
N SER A 96 10.78 -0.62 10.30
CA SER A 96 11.46 -1.36 11.37
C SER A 96 12.56 -0.54 12.07
N ASP A 97 12.93 0.59 11.48
CA ASP A 97 13.91 1.54 12.00
C ASP A 97 13.20 2.82 12.50
N PRO A 98 13.30 3.13 13.81
CA PRO A 98 12.77 4.37 14.37
C PRO A 98 13.33 5.65 13.73
N GLU A 99 14.61 5.65 13.31
CA GLU A 99 15.23 6.83 12.68
C GLU A 99 14.63 7.08 11.29
N SER A 100 14.46 6.03 10.49
CA SER A 100 13.73 6.11 9.22
C SER A 100 12.32 6.66 9.42
N THR A 101 11.58 6.17 10.43
CA THR A 101 10.23 6.65 10.76
C THR A 101 10.23 8.15 11.13
N ALA A 102 11.15 8.58 11.99
CA ALA A 102 11.28 9.98 12.37
C ALA A 102 11.63 10.88 11.17
N ALA A 103 12.50 10.42 10.27
CA ALA A 103 12.88 11.15 9.06
C ALA A 103 11.75 11.23 8.02
N VAL A 104 10.86 10.24 7.97
CA VAL A 104 9.72 10.20 7.05
C VAL A 104 8.63 11.18 7.48
N PHE A 105 8.23 11.14 8.75
CA PHE A 105 7.15 11.97 9.30
C PHE A 105 7.62 13.34 9.81
N SER A 106 8.80 13.78 9.40
CA SER A 106 9.30 15.11 9.73
C SER A 106 8.50 16.22 9.01
N PRO A 107 8.41 17.44 9.58
CA PRO A 107 7.65 18.54 8.98
C PRO A 107 8.16 19.01 7.61
N ASP A 108 9.40 18.71 7.23
CA ASP A 108 9.96 19.02 5.91
C ASP A 108 9.68 17.92 4.85
N PHE A 109 9.04 16.80 5.23
CA PHE A 109 8.79 15.68 4.31
C PHE A 109 7.34 15.21 4.27
N MET A 110 6.93 14.16 4.99
CA MET A 110 5.53 13.68 4.94
C MET A 110 4.58 14.40 5.90
N GLY A 111 5.10 15.18 6.86
CA GLY A 111 4.31 15.71 7.98
C GLY A 111 3.96 14.63 9.00
N GLY A 112 3.56 15.03 10.21
CA GLY A 112 3.39 14.13 11.34
C GLY A 112 1.98 13.52 11.48
N ASN A 113 1.65 13.21 12.73
CA ASN A 113 0.34 12.69 13.15
C ASN A 113 -0.78 13.74 12.94
N GLY A 114 -2.03 13.29 13.00
CA GLY A 114 -3.19 14.18 13.00
C GLY A 114 -3.37 14.94 14.31
N ASP A 115 -4.04 16.08 14.24
CA ASP A 115 -4.43 16.89 15.39
C ASP A 115 -5.79 16.42 15.95
N ALA A 116 -5.80 15.93 17.19
CA ALA A 116 -7.01 15.46 17.87
C ALA A 116 -8.10 16.54 17.98
N GLN A 117 -7.72 17.82 18.06
CA GLN A 117 -8.65 18.95 18.12
C GLN A 117 -9.27 19.27 16.75
N GLN A 118 -8.70 18.73 15.67
CA GLN A 118 -9.15 18.93 14.29
C GLN A 118 -9.60 17.62 13.63
N ALA A 119 -10.22 16.73 14.41
CA ALA A 119 -10.70 15.42 13.94
C ALA A 119 -9.61 14.60 13.23
N TRP A 120 -8.39 14.66 13.79
CA TRP A 120 -7.19 13.98 13.33
C TRP A 120 -6.70 14.41 11.94
N ALA A 121 -7.07 15.61 11.48
CA ALA A 121 -6.51 16.19 10.28
C ALA A 121 -4.98 16.35 10.40
N VAL A 122 -4.24 16.04 9.35
CA VAL A 122 -2.80 16.33 9.30
C VAL A 122 -2.61 17.84 9.20
N THR A 123 -1.92 18.43 10.18
CA THR A 123 -1.72 19.90 10.29
C THR A 123 -0.29 20.34 10.04
N THR A 124 0.65 19.39 9.90
CA THR A 124 2.07 19.66 9.69
C THR A 124 2.56 19.14 8.34
N GLY A 125 3.64 19.75 7.85
CA GLY A 125 4.30 19.35 6.62
C GLY A 125 3.60 19.73 5.31
N PRO A 126 4.20 19.36 4.17
CA PRO A 126 3.79 19.80 2.83
C PRO A 126 2.40 19.33 2.41
N PHE A 127 1.92 18.24 3.00
CA PHE A 127 0.65 17.58 2.68
C PHE A 127 -0.45 17.83 3.72
N ARG A 128 -0.27 18.83 4.60
CA ARG A 128 -1.27 19.23 5.59
C ARG A 128 -2.58 19.71 4.97
N LYS A 129 -3.63 19.73 5.79
CA LYS A 129 -4.93 20.34 5.47
C LYS A 129 -4.75 21.74 4.87
N GLY A 130 -5.43 22.00 3.76
CA GLY A 130 -5.33 23.25 2.99
C GLY A 130 -4.13 23.34 2.04
N GLN A 131 -3.23 22.36 2.03
CA GLN A 131 -2.10 22.25 1.08
C GLN A 131 -2.16 20.98 0.22
N TRP A 132 -2.97 20.01 0.64
CA TRP A 132 -3.23 18.77 -0.08
C TRP A 132 -4.71 18.42 -0.01
N THR A 133 -5.33 18.27 -1.17
CA THR A 133 -6.76 18.02 -1.29
C THR A 133 -7.01 16.59 -1.78
N ILE A 134 -7.88 15.89 -1.06
CA ILE A 134 -8.40 14.58 -1.46
C ILE A 134 -9.58 14.78 -2.41
N THR A 135 -9.43 14.34 -3.66
CA THR A 135 -10.43 14.45 -4.73
C THR A 135 -11.04 13.10 -5.08
N VAL A 136 -10.24 12.02 -5.08
CA VAL A 136 -10.72 10.65 -5.28
C VAL A 136 -11.14 10.08 -3.93
N GLN A 137 -12.45 10.04 -3.73
CA GLN A 137 -13.09 9.53 -2.53
C GLN A 137 -13.60 8.10 -2.75
N ASP A 138 -13.79 7.36 -1.65
CA ASP A 138 -14.47 6.06 -1.66
C ASP A 138 -15.98 6.27 -1.43
N PRO A 139 -16.86 6.01 -2.42
CA PRO A 139 -18.30 6.17 -2.25
C PRO A 139 -18.93 5.11 -1.34
N LYS A 140 -18.21 4.02 -1.03
CA LYS A 140 -18.73 2.87 -0.27
C LYS A 140 -18.13 2.73 1.12
N ALA A 141 -17.22 3.64 1.54
CA ALA A 141 -16.44 3.62 2.81
C ALA A 141 -16.79 2.41 3.66
N LEU A 142 -16.02 1.31 3.57
CA LEU A 142 -16.41 -0.03 4.09
C LEU A 142 -16.76 -0.08 5.58
N LEU A 143 -16.45 0.99 6.29
CA LEU A 143 -17.12 1.35 7.51
C LEU A 143 -18.35 2.18 7.16
N LYS A 144 -19.54 1.55 7.13
CA LYS A 144 -20.86 2.16 6.84
C LYS A 144 -21.24 3.36 7.74
N ASP A 145 -20.30 3.85 8.54
CA ASP A 145 -20.45 4.90 9.53
C ASP A 145 -19.27 5.89 9.62
N VAL A 146 -18.44 6.04 8.57
CA VAL A 146 -17.46 7.13 8.55
C VAL A 146 -18.12 8.39 8.01
N THR A 147 -18.14 9.41 8.87
CA THR A 147 -18.46 10.82 8.60
C THR A 147 -18.07 11.25 7.18
N ALA A 148 -18.90 12.11 6.57
CA ALA A 148 -18.75 12.73 5.25
C ALA A 148 -17.31 12.79 4.70
N PRO A 149 -17.13 12.60 3.37
CA PRO A 149 -15.82 12.63 2.72
C PRO A 149 -14.92 13.75 3.24
N LYS A 150 -13.75 13.39 3.78
CA LYS A 150 -12.80 14.38 4.28
C LYS A 150 -11.95 14.86 3.10
N PRO A 151 -11.91 16.17 2.79
CA PRO A 151 -11.13 16.69 1.66
C PRO A 151 -9.64 16.84 1.99
N HIS A 152 -9.14 16.20 3.06
CA HIS A 152 -7.78 16.34 3.59
C HIS A 152 -7.31 15.03 4.26
N LEU A 153 -6.00 14.89 4.42
CA LEU A 153 -5.39 13.72 5.08
C LEU A 153 -5.80 13.62 6.55
N VAL A 154 -5.99 12.38 7.00
CA VAL A 154 -6.23 12.03 8.40
C VAL A 154 -5.28 10.91 8.81
N ARG A 155 -4.57 11.12 9.91
CA ARG A 155 -3.64 10.17 10.52
C ARG A 155 -3.89 10.09 12.01
N HIS A 156 -3.84 8.88 12.56
CA HIS A 156 -4.00 8.66 13.99
C HIS A 156 -3.09 7.51 14.41
N PHE A 157 -1.80 7.83 14.58
CA PHE A 157 -0.72 6.85 14.75
C PHE A 157 -1.01 5.83 15.86
N GLY A 158 -1.00 4.55 15.48
CA GLY A 158 -1.15 3.40 16.37
C GLY A 158 -2.55 3.20 16.95
N ALA A 159 -3.52 4.06 16.63
CA ALA A 159 -4.86 3.98 17.23
C ALA A 159 -5.63 2.76 16.75
N PHE A 160 -6.15 1.99 17.72
CA PHE A 160 -6.96 0.82 17.43
C PHE A 160 -8.02 0.62 18.54
N PRO A 161 -9.26 0.19 18.23
CA PRO A 161 -10.33 0.16 19.24
C PRO A 161 -10.12 -0.84 20.38
N LEU A 162 -9.28 -1.85 20.17
CA LEU A 162 -9.00 -2.92 21.12
C LEU A 162 -7.55 -2.87 21.66
N GLY A 163 -6.85 -1.73 21.50
CA GLY A 163 -5.48 -1.57 21.99
C GLY A 163 -4.68 -0.61 21.13
N THR A 164 -3.48 -1.01 20.75
CA THR A 164 -2.64 -0.26 19.81
C THR A 164 -2.11 -1.18 18.73
N VAL A 165 -1.93 -0.65 17.53
CA VAL A 165 -1.11 -1.30 16.50
C VAL A 165 0.28 -0.69 16.58
N SER A 166 1.31 -1.52 16.50
CA SER A 166 2.71 -1.10 16.44
C SER A 166 3.26 -1.29 15.03
N LEU A 167 4.30 -0.52 14.68
CA LEU A 167 5.06 -0.78 13.46
C LEU A 167 5.78 -2.13 13.58
N PRO A 168 5.94 -2.88 12.48
CA PRO A 168 6.64 -4.15 12.54
C PRO A 168 8.14 -3.96 12.77
N THR A 169 8.76 -4.95 13.40
CA THR A 169 10.15 -4.91 13.88
C THR A 169 11.13 -5.53 12.88
N ALA A 170 12.43 -5.37 13.13
CA ALA A 170 13.47 -6.07 12.35
C ALA A 170 13.36 -7.60 12.47
N ALA A 171 12.86 -8.11 13.60
CA ALA A 171 12.59 -9.53 13.79
C ALA A 171 11.44 -10.01 12.88
N ASP A 172 10.36 -9.21 12.76
CA ASP A 172 9.24 -9.52 11.86
C ASP A 172 9.70 -9.58 10.39
N VAL A 173 10.59 -8.66 9.98
CA VAL A 173 11.22 -8.65 8.66
C VAL A 173 12.08 -9.91 8.46
N THR A 174 12.94 -10.24 9.43
CA THR A 174 13.81 -11.42 9.37
C THR A 174 12.99 -12.71 9.25
N GLU A 175 11.94 -12.85 10.05
CA GLU A 175 11.05 -14.02 10.01
C GLU A 175 10.34 -14.13 8.66
N THR A 176 9.90 -13.00 8.09
CA THR A 176 9.28 -12.97 6.77
C THR A 176 10.25 -13.39 5.67
N LEU A 177 11.52 -12.95 5.73
CA LEU A 177 12.56 -13.34 4.77
C LEU A 177 12.92 -14.83 4.81
N ASN A 178 12.60 -15.55 5.89
CA ASN A 178 12.88 -16.99 6.02
C ASN A 178 11.87 -17.89 5.29
N GLY A 179 10.72 -17.34 4.83
CA GLY A 179 9.78 -18.11 4.02
C GLY A 179 10.42 -18.54 2.69
N HIS A 180 10.20 -19.78 2.23
CA HIS A 180 10.84 -20.26 0.99
C HIS A 180 9.95 -20.19 -0.26
N ARG A 181 8.63 -20.25 -0.09
CA ARG A 181 7.67 -20.24 -1.21
C ARG A 181 7.08 -18.86 -1.36
N PHE A 182 6.99 -18.39 -2.61
CA PHE A 182 6.35 -17.12 -2.94
C PHE A 182 4.92 -17.06 -2.38
N ASP A 183 4.11 -18.09 -2.66
CA ASP A 183 2.78 -18.23 -2.10
C ASP A 183 2.39 -19.71 -1.98
N HIS A 184 1.25 -19.97 -1.32
CA HIS A 184 0.68 -21.29 -1.08
C HIS A 184 -0.84 -21.25 -1.27
N SER A 185 -1.44 -22.33 -1.77
CA SER A 185 -2.90 -22.49 -1.85
C SER A 185 -3.55 -22.22 -0.49
N PRO A 186 -4.70 -21.51 -0.41
CA PRO A 186 -5.62 -21.15 -1.50
C PRO A 186 -5.31 -19.81 -2.22
N TYR A 187 -4.07 -19.32 -2.12
CA TYR A 187 -3.61 -18.12 -2.85
C TYR A 187 -4.38 -16.85 -2.48
N ASN A 188 -4.68 -16.67 -1.19
CA ASN A 188 -5.39 -15.51 -0.67
C ASN A 188 -4.96 -15.22 0.79
N GLY A 189 -5.71 -14.41 1.54
CA GLY A 189 -5.42 -14.08 2.95
C GLY A 189 -5.40 -15.27 3.92
N GLN A 190 -5.91 -16.43 3.50
CA GLN A 190 -5.92 -17.68 4.25
C GLN A 190 -4.69 -18.55 3.98
N SER A 191 -3.82 -18.14 3.04
CA SER A 191 -2.57 -18.86 2.79
C SER A 191 -1.73 -18.91 4.07
N PRO A 192 -1.31 -20.10 4.56
CA PRO A 192 -0.62 -20.23 5.85
C PRO A 192 0.64 -19.36 5.91
N LEU A 193 0.80 -18.59 6.98
CA LEU A 193 1.89 -17.61 7.12
C LEU A 193 3.28 -18.24 7.20
N ASP A 194 3.37 -19.49 7.64
CA ASP A 194 4.60 -20.29 7.64
C ASP A 194 4.96 -20.84 6.25
N LYS A 195 4.04 -20.77 5.29
CA LYS A 195 4.20 -21.35 3.94
C LYS A 195 4.14 -20.33 2.82
N SER A 196 3.58 -19.14 3.04
CA SER A 196 3.40 -18.09 2.03
C SER A 196 4.17 -16.83 2.40
N PHE A 197 5.27 -16.57 1.67
CA PHE A 197 5.99 -15.30 1.77
C PHE A 197 5.08 -14.11 1.47
N ARG A 198 4.31 -14.19 0.38
CA ARG A 198 3.37 -13.13 -0.05
C ARG A 198 2.40 -12.81 1.07
N ASN A 199 1.69 -13.81 1.61
CA ASN A 199 0.67 -13.55 2.62
C ASN A 199 1.26 -13.07 3.95
N ARG A 200 2.46 -13.55 4.30
CA ARG A 200 3.17 -13.08 5.49
C ARG A 200 3.62 -11.63 5.37
N LEU A 201 4.16 -11.23 4.21
CA LEU A 201 4.54 -9.85 3.96
C LEU A 201 3.33 -8.92 3.82
N GLU A 202 2.24 -9.40 3.20
CA GLU A 202 0.98 -8.66 3.11
C GLU A 202 0.35 -8.46 4.50
N GLY A 203 0.38 -9.50 5.33
CA GLY A 203 0.08 -9.41 6.75
C GLY A 203 -1.33 -9.84 7.15
N TRP A 204 -1.88 -10.88 6.51
CA TRP A 204 -3.18 -11.45 6.88
C TRP A 204 -3.01 -12.64 7.85
N ARG A 205 -3.51 -12.53 9.08
CA ARG A 205 -3.63 -13.69 9.99
C ARG A 205 -5.04 -14.24 9.89
N GLU A 206 -5.18 -15.43 9.31
CA GLU A 206 -6.43 -16.19 9.29
C GLU A 206 -7.64 -15.37 8.80
N ALA A 207 -7.43 -14.53 7.78
CA ALA A 207 -8.50 -13.69 7.25
C ALA A 207 -9.64 -14.57 6.74
N GLU A 208 -10.85 -14.38 7.27
CA GLU A 208 -12.03 -15.05 6.73
C GLU A 208 -12.20 -14.68 5.25
N PRO A 209 -12.79 -15.56 4.42
CA PRO A 209 -12.90 -15.33 3.00
C PRO A 209 -13.91 -14.20 2.77
N ALA A 210 -13.44 -12.95 2.73
CA ALA A 210 -14.33 -11.83 2.55
C ALA A 210 -14.79 -11.74 1.09
N THR A 211 -16.10 -11.51 0.96
CA THR A 211 -16.75 -11.18 -0.29
C THR A 211 -16.60 -9.70 -0.58
N CYS A 212 -16.71 -9.36 -1.86
CA CYS A 212 -16.90 -8.03 -2.40
C CYS A 212 -17.81 -7.06 -1.61
N ASP A 213 -18.84 -7.58 -0.96
CA ASP A 213 -19.85 -6.78 -0.24
C ASP A 213 -19.77 -6.92 1.28
N SER A 214 -18.92 -7.82 1.80
CA SER A 214 -18.60 -7.87 3.22
C SER A 214 -17.47 -6.88 3.49
N GLY A 215 -17.77 -5.76 4.14
CA GLY A 215 -16.77 -4.78 4.55
C GLY A 215 -15.56 -5.47 5.17
N TRP A 216 -14.40 -5.39 4.51
CA TRP A 216 -13.13 -6.04 4.88
C TRP A 216 -12.69 -5.73 6.31
N ILE A 217 -13.19 -4.64 6.86
CA ILE A 217 -12.85 -4.09 8.16
C ILE A 217 -13.71 -4.71 9.28
N VAL A 218 -14.75 -5.49 8.96
CA VAL A 218 -15.69 -6.03 9.96
C VAL A 218 -15.12 -7.28 10.69
N GLN A 219 -13.94 -7.77 10.30
CA GLN A 219 -13.32 -8.97 10.88
C GLN A 219 -12.14 -8.64 11.81
N PHE A 220 -12.23 -7.53 12.55
CA PHE A 220 -11.34 -7.28 13.69
C PHE A 220 -11.59 -8.34 14.78
N GLN A 221 -11.08 -9.56 14.62
CA GLN A 221 -11.10 -10.55 15.68
C GLN A 221 -10.13 -10.11 16.78
N THR A 222 -10.76 -9.59 17.84
CA THR A 222 -10.49 -9.67 19.28
C THR A 222 -9.12 -10.17 19.76
N GLU A 223 -8.48 -9.29 20.56
CA GLU A 223 -7.24 -9.42 21.35
C GLU A 223 -5.90 -9.52 20.59
N GLY A 224 -5.03 -8.53 20.84
CA GLY A 224 -3.78 -8.34 20.10
C GLY A 224 -4.01 -7.72 18.71
N SER A 225 -2.96 -7.17 18.08
CA SER A 225 -3.08 -6.77 16.66
C SER A 225 -2.98 -8.03 15.79
N PRO A 226 -4.02 -8.43 15.03
CA PRO A 226 -3.95 -9.59 14.15
C PRO A 226 -3.17 -9.29 12.86
N TYR A 227 -2.64 -8.08 12.69
CA TYR A 227 -1.93 -7.68 11.48
C TYR A 227 -0.43 -7.62 11.74
N VAL A 228 0.34 -8.00 10.74
CA VAL A 228 1.80 -7.84 10.72
C VAL A 228 2.22 -7.13 9.44
N MET A 229 3.47 -6.70 9.36
CA MET A 229 4.08 -6.24 8.11
C MET A 229 3.27 -5.13 7.41
N HIS A 230 2.90 -5.29 6.12
CA HIS A 230 2.22 -4.27 5.33
C HIS A 230 0.90 -3.80 5.95
N ASN A 231 -0.01 -4.72 6.30
CA ASN A 231 -1.32 -4.36 6.85
C ASN A 231 -1.21 -3.60 8.18
N ALA A 232 -0.25 -3.98 9.03
CA ALA A 232 -0.01 -3.28 10.30
C ALA A 232 0.42 -1.83 10.09
N VAL A 233 1.25 -1.54 9.07
CA VAL A 233 1.70 -0.17 8.77
C VAL A 233 0.55 0.69 8.26
N HIS A 234 -0.31 0.16 7.39
CA HIS A 234 -1.51 0.86 6.93
C HIS A 234 -2.41 1.29 8.09
N ILE A 235 -2.69 0.36 9.01
CA ILE A 235 -3.52 0.61 10.20
C ILE A 235 -2.79 1.52 11.19
N TYR A 236 -1.48 1.36 11.37
CA TYR A 236 -0.70 2.22 12.25
C TYR A 236 -0.83 3.68 11.81
N VAL A 237 -0.59 3.99 10.53
CA VAL A 237 -0.56 5.39 10.06
C VAL A 237 -1.96 6.01 10.07
N GLY A 238 -2.96 5.30 9.55
CA GLY A 238 -4.30 5.84 9.45
C GLY A 238 -5.04 5.82 10.80
N GLY A 239 -4.84 4.76 11.59
CA GLY A 239 -5.59 4.49 12.80
C GLY A 239 -7.02 4.02 12.53
N VAL A 240 -7.61 3.39 13.54
CA VAL A 240 -9.02 3.03 13.64
C VAL A 240 -9.51 3.39 15.04
N TRP A 241 -10.59 4.15 15.15
CA TRP A 241 -11.10 4.61 16.45
C TRP A 241 -12.62 4.78 16.44
N LYS A 242 -13.21 4.88 17.61
CA LYS A 242 -14.65 5.17 17.77
C LYS A 242 -14.87 6.68 17.89
N VAL A 243 -15.90 7.17 17.22
CA VAL A 243 -16.49 8.50 17.43
C VAL A 243 -17.96 8.27 17.76
N ALA A 244 -18.31 8.46 19.04
CA ALA A 244 -19.60 8.00 19.58
C ALA A 244 -19.83 6.50 19.32
N ASP A 245 -20.94 6.13 18.68
CA ASP A 245 -21.32 4.77 18.31
C ASP A 245 -20.74 4.31 16.95
N LYS A 246 -19.98 5.19 16.28
CA LYS A 246 -19.50 4.98 14.91
C LYS A 246 -18.01 4.66 14.85
N MET A 247 -17.66 3.72 13.98
CA MET A 247 -16.27 3.42 13.65
C MET A 247 -15.71 4.43 12.64
N SER A 248 -14.56 5.02 12.96
CA SER A 248 -13.79 5.94 12.11
C SER A 248 -12.42 5.37 11.78
N GLN A 249 -11.86 5.81 10.66
CA GLN A 249 -10.54 5.41 10.18
C GLN A 249 -9.82 6.58 9.51
N GLY A 250 -8.48 6.53 9.48
CA GLY A 250 -7.68 7.52 8.74
C GLY A 250 -7.42 7.12 7.30
N THR A 251 -6.68 7.98 6.58
CA THR A 251 -6.47 7.87 5.14
C THR A 251 -5.72 6.59 4.78
N MET A 252 -4.63 6.25 5.48
CA MET A 252 -3.87 5.02 5.19
C MET A 252 -4.61 3.72 5.54
N THR A 253 -5.57 3.74 6.47
CA THR A 253 -6.43 2.59 6.79
C THR A 253 -7.54 2.40 5.75
N ALA A 254 -7.94 3.47 5.04
CA ALA A 254 -9.00 3.43 4.06
C ALA A 254 -8.58 2.65 2.81
N ILE A 255 -8.72 1.32 2.86
CA ILE A 255 -8.10 0.35 1.95
C ILE A 255 -8.25 0.69 0.46
N TYR A 256 -9.41 1.17 0.01
CA TYR A 256 -9.60 1.55 -1.39
C TYR A 256 -8.75 2.74 -1.82
N THR A 257 -8.63 3.73 -0.96
CA THR A 257 -8.14 5.07 -1.30
C THR A 257 -6.95 5.49 -0.43
N SER A 258 -6.24 4.53 0.16
CA SER A 258 -5.05 4.76 0.97
C SER A 258 -3.92 5.50 0.23
N PRO A 259 -3.75 5.37 -1.11
CA PRO A 259 -2.78 6.18 -1.83
C PRO A 259 -3.06 7.68 -1.83
N ASN A 260 -4.22 8.14 -1.33
CA ASN A 260 -4.42 9.58 -1.09
C ASN A 260 -3.37 10.17 -0.16
N ASP A 261 -2.83 9.37 0.77
CA ASP A 261 -1.69 9.74 1.59
C ASP A 261 -0.38 9.41 0.85
N PRO A 262 0.48 10.40 0.52
CA PRO A 262 1.74 10.16 -0.20
C PRO A 262 2.70 9.19 0.50
N VAL A 263 2.58 8.99 1.82
CA VAL A 263 3.38 7.99 2.53
C VAL A 263 3.12 6.57 2.05
N PHE A 264 1.98 6.31 1.39
CA PHE A 264 1.66 5.03 0.74
C PHE A 264 2.80 4.53 -0.15
N PHE A 265 3.29 5.39 -1.04
CA PHE A 265 4.28 4.99 -2.05
C PHE A 265 5.63 4.64 -1.41
N ILE A 266 6.00 5.39 -0.37
CA ILE A 266 7.25 5.19 0.35
C ILE A 266 7.16 3.95 1.28
N HIS A 267 5.98 3.67 1.84
CA HIS A 267 5.68 2.43 2.54
C HIS A 267 5.80 1.22 1.59
N HIS A 268 5.12 1.27 0.44
CA HIS A 268 5.12 0.19 -0.54
C HIS A 268 6.49 -0.03 -1.19
N ALA A 269 7.31 1.01 -1.32
CA ALA A 269 8.71 0.85 -1.72
C ALA A 269 9.51 0.00 -0.71
N ASN A 270 9.21 0.06 0.59
CA ASN A 270 9.85 -0.85 1.56
C ASN A 270 9.29 -2.28 1.48
N VAL A 271 8.00 -2.45 1.17
CA VAL A 271 7.42 -3.77 0.89
C VAL A 271 8.13 -4.41 -0.31
N ASP A 272 8.31 -3.64 -1.38
CA ASP A 272 9.02 -4.07 -2.58
C ASP A 272 10.51 -4.36 -2.30
N ARG A 273 11.16 -3.57 -1.44
CA ARG A 273 12.53 -3.79 -0.94
C ARG A 273 12.67 -5.13 -0.21
N ILE A 274 11.70 -5.49 0.64
CA ILE A 274 11.68 -6.78 1.33
C ILE A 274 11.50 -7.93 0.33
N TRP A 275 10.64 -7.76 -0.68
CA TRP A 275 10.52 -8.75 -1.76
C TRP A 275 11.82 -8.92 -2.55
N ALA A 276 12.49 -7.82 -2.91
CA ALA A 276 13.79 -7.88 -3.59
C ALA A 276 14.85 -8.64 -2.77
N ALA A 277 14.89 -8.41 -1.45
CA ALA A 277 15.79 -9.14 -0.55
C ALA A 277 15.46 -10.64 -0.48
N TRP A 278 14.17 -10.98 -0.44
CA TRP A 278 13.70 -12.35 -0.45
C TRP A 278 14.09 -13.10 -1.74
N GLU A 279 13.96 -12.45 -2.91
CA GLU A 279 14.41 -13.00 -4.20
C GLU A 279 15.91 -13.33 -4.16
N LEU A 280 16.74 -12.42 -3.60
CA LEU A 280 18.18 -12.61 -3.50
C LEU A 280 18.60 -13.69 -2.50
N LYS A 281 17.79 -13.97 -1.47
CA LYS A 281 18.00 -15.11 -0.55
C LYS A 281 17.58 -16.46 -1.13
N GLY A 282 17.22 -16.51 -2.42
CA GLY A 282 16.83 -17.76 -3.10
C GLY A 282 15.35 -18.11 -2.92
N GLY A 283 14.49 -17.11 -2.69
CA GLY A 283 13.05 -17.28 -2.73
C GLY A 283 12.57 -17.96 -4.02
N SER A 284 11.52 -18.79 -3.92
CA SER A 284 11.01 -19.52 -5.08
C SER A 284 10.50 -18.60 -6.20
N HIS A 285 10.31 -19.18 -7.39
CA HIS A 285 9.54 -18.53 -8.44
C HIS A 285 8.10 -18.25 -8.02
N TYR A 286 7.46 -17.34 -8.76
CA TYR A 286 6.04 -17.02 -8.63
C TYR A 286 5.16 -18.27 -8.62
N LYS A 287 4.13 -18.23 -7.78
CA LYS A 287 3.05 -19.20 -7.72
C LYS A 287 1.74 -18.43 -7.54
N PRO A 288 0.65 -18.81 -8.22
CA PRO A 288 0.41 -19.99 -9.07
C PRO A 288 1.04 -19.91 -10.48
N LYS A 289 1.26 -21.06 -11.12
CA LYS A 289 1.87 -21.09 -12.48
C LYS A 289 0.82 -20.90 -13.56
N ASP A 290 -0.22 -21.71 -13.50
CA ASP A 290 -1.33 -21.86 -14.46
C ASP A 290 -2.54 -22.59 -13.83
N ASP A 291 -2.50 -22.80 -12.51
CA ASP A 291 -3.44 -23.59 -11.71
C ASP A 291 -4.49 -22.74 -10.97
N ALA A 292 -4.56 -21.45 -11.29
CA ALA A 292 -5.49 -20.51 -10.68
C ALA A 292 -6.33 -19.77 -11.74
N PRO A 293 -7.35 -18.99 -11.33
CA PRO A 293 -8.06 -18.13 -12.25
C PRO A 293 -7.20 -17.14 -13.03
N TYR A 294 -7.72 -16.71 -14.18
CA TYR A 294 -7.09 -15.66 -14.98
C TYR A 294 -6.87 -14.39 -14.16
N GLY A 295 -5.70 -13.80 -14.33
CA GLY A 295 -5.23 -12.63 -13.59
C GLY A 295 -4.38 -12.99 -12.38
N TRP A 296 -4.23 -14.27 -12.04
CA TRP A 296 -3.39 -14.73 -10.92
C TRP A 296 -2.19 -15.55 -11.36
N ASN A 297 -2.19 -16.10 -12.57
CA ASN A 297 -1.14 -17.02 -13.00
C ASN A 297 0.11 -16.27 -13.47
N ALA A 298 1.27 -16.92 -13.38
CA ALA A 298 2.57 -16.34 -13.76
C ALA A 298 2.59 -15.64 -15.14
N ARG A 299 1.82 -16.14 -16.10
CA ARG A 299 1.75 -15.65 -17.49
C ARG A 299 0.60 -14.69 -17.76
N ASP A 300 -0.29 -14.47 -16.79
CA ASP A 300 -1.36 -13.50 -16.93
C ASP A 300 -0.82 -12.08 -16.78
N THR A 301 -1.62 -11.10 -17.19
CA THR A 301 -1.37 -9.67 -17.01
C THR A 301 -2.15 -9.11 -15.83
N MET A 302 -1.73 -7.98 -15.27
CA MET A 302 -2.33 -7.39 -14.07
C MET A 302 -3.20 -6.19 -14.42
N TRP A 303 -4.53 -6.31 -14.26
CA TRP A 303 -5.40 -5.15 -14.42
C TRP A 303 -4.91 -3.96 -13.57
N PRO A 304 -4.86 -2.72 -14.10
CA PRO A 304 -5.35 -2.28 -15.41
C PRO A 304 -4.31 -2.31 -16.55
N TRP A 305 -3.14 -2.94 -16.33
CA TRP A 305 -2.02 -2.94 -17.26
C TRP A 305 -1.87 -4.31 -17.96
N PHE A 306 -1.83 -4.29 -19.28
CA PHE A 306 -1.88 -5.50 -20.12
C PHE A 306 -0.63 -5.67 -21.00
N ASP A 307 0.40 -4.88 -20.74
CA ASP A 307 1.65 -4.81 -21.50
C ASP A 307 2.66 -5.89 -21.10
N ARG A 308 2.61 -6.35 -19.84
CA ARG A 308 3.59 -7.26 -19.26
C ARG A 308 2.93 -8.35 -18.42
N THR A 309 3.51 -9.56 -18.46
CA THR A 309 3.05 -10.67 -17.62
C THR A 309 3.49 -10.49 -16.18
N ILE A 310 2.74 -11.06 -15.23
CA ILE A 310 3.02 -11.02 -13.79
C ILE A 310 4.47 -11.44 -13.47
N ASN A 311 4.91 -12.58 -13.99
CA ASN A 311 6.25 -13.11 -13.70
C ASN A 311 7.40 -12.23 -14.24
N SER A 312 7.12 -11.31 -15.17
CA SER A 312 8.14 -10.40 -15.69
C SER A 312 8.59 -9.36 -14.66
N TRP A 313 7.81 -9.15 -13.59
CA TRP A 313 8.12 -8.20 -12.53
C TRP A 313 9.07 -8.77 -11.44
N PHE A 314 9.51 -10.02 -11.56
CA PHE A 314 10.58 -10.55 -10.72
C PHE A 314 11.93 -9.91 -11.06
N GLY A 315 12.74 -9.65 -10.05
CA GLY A 315 14.09 -9.07 -10.16
C GLY A 315 14.07 -7.57 -10.44
N THR A 316 14.44 -6.76 -9.45
CA THR A 316 14.46 -5.29 -9.57
C THR A 316 15.38 -4.80 -10.69
N GLU A 317 16.57 -5.41 -10.85
CA GLU A 317 17.53 -4.99 -11.89
C GLU A 317 17.00 -5.20 -13.32
N ARG A 318 16.24 -6.28 -13.55
CA ARG A 318 15.55 -6.50 -14.83
C ARG A 318 14.49 -5.45 -15.12
N ASN A 319 13.99 -4.80 -14.07
CA ASN A 319 13.03 -3.71 -14.13
C ASN A 319 13.70 -2.32 -14.04
N GLY A 320 15.03 -2.26 -14.13
CA GLY A 320 15.79 -1.02 -14.27
C GLY A 320 16.14 -0.30 -12.97
N TYR A 321 15.95 -0.92 -11.81
CA TYR A 321 16.24 -0.28 -10.52
C TYR A 321 16.84 -1.23 -9.48
N ARG A 322 17.41 -0.66 -8.41
CA ARG A 322 17.92 -1.40 -7.25
C ARG A 322 17.74 -0.57 -5.99
N TYR A 323 17.61 -1.24 -4.85
CA TYR A 323 17.63 -0.57 -3.55
C TYR A 323 19.07 -0.35 -3.07
N ALA A 324 19.34 0.81 -2.46
CA ALA A 324 20.65 1.15 -1.93
C ALA A 324 21.10 0.20 -0.79
N SER A 325 20.13 -0.33 -0.04
CA SER A 325 20.35 -1.39 0.95
C SER A 325 19.18 -2.37 0.90
N LEU A 326 19.41 -3.60 1.35
CA LEU A 326 18.38 -4.63 1.52
C LEU A 326 18.37 -5.09 2.98
N PRO A 327 17.19 -5.42 3.56
CA PRO A 327 17.13 -6.05 4.87
C PRO A 327 17.84 -7.42 4.80
N ARG A 328 18.47 -7.84 5.90
CA ARG A 328 19.27 -9.07 5.96
C ARG A 328 18.51 -10.18 6.67
#